data_AF-W2Q7A6-F1
#
_entry.id   AF-W2Q7A6-F1
#
_cell.length_a   1.000
_cell.length_b   1.000
_cell.length_c   1.000
_cell.angle_alpha   90.00
_cell.angle_beta   90.00
_cell.angle_gamma   90.00
#
_symmetry.space_group_name_H-M   'P 1'
#
loop_
_entity.id
_entity.type
_entity.pdbx_description
1 polymer ?
#
loop_
_entity_poly.entity_id
_entity_poly.type
_entity_poly.pdbx_seq_one_letter_code
_entity_poly.pdbx_strand_id
1 'polypeptide(L)'
;MRGNSSKSTAPQPQVPKNWNATDIPSQKDRIVIVTGGNSGIGFITALELARKGAHVVLACRNRERGLKAEADIRELIKSVPGHGTVKLVLVDIGDLSSVHKFCETFKKMHPRLDLLVNNAGIVGGTYTKTVDGYELQFATNYLGHFALTAQLFDQLKKSDSSRIVTVSSLLHRHAYFIFDEDKIMANNEKEYGQITTYSVSKLCNLLFTLELDRRLKAAEIINITTAAAHPGYCDTKIMKKGADTNRDSWFWWLVFRTVAVAPPQSAEKGALSILYAAAAEGVKGGDYYGPKYLECYGSPIREEPSTLSKSETAAVKLWEFSEKLTHLKFEVVK
;
A
#
# COMPACT_ATOMS: atom_id res chain seq x y z
N MET A 1 12.52 -46.85 8.10
CA MET A 1 13.09 -45.76 7.27
C MET A 1 11.93 -44.89 6.78
N ARG A 2 11.72 -43.71 7.39
CA ARG A 2 10.74 -42.73 6.91
C ARG A 2 11.51 -41.63 6.20
N GLY A 3 11.43 -41.61 4.87
CA GLY A 3 12.06 -40.60 4.03
C GLY A 3 11.33 -39.27 4.19
N ASN A 4 12.03 -38.27 4.71
CA ASN A 4 11.55 -36.90 4.78
C ASN A 4 11.87 -36.25 3.43
N SER A 5 10.89 -36.21 2.51
CA SER A 5 11.06 -35.50 1.24
C SER A 5 10.95 -33.99 1.50
N SER A 6 12.07 -33.34 1.80
CA SER A 6 12.17 -31.89 1.69
C SER A 6 11.99 -31.53 0.22
N LYS A 7 10.83 -31.00 -0.14
CA LYS A 7 10.63 -30.37 -1.44
C LYS A 7 11.53 -29.13 -1.47
N SER A 8 12.68 -29.26 -2.12
CA SER A 8 13.53 -28.15 -2.50
C SER A 8 12.71 -27.21 -3.39
N THR A 9 12.18 -26.14 -2.81
CA THR A 9 11.58 -25.05 -3.58
C THR A 9 12.71 -24.32 -4.27
N ALA A 10 12.68 -24.26 -5.60
CA ALA A 10 13.64 -23.46 -6.36
C ALA A 10 13.76 -22.05 -5.75
N PRO A 11 14.98 -21.50 -5.59
CA PRO A 11 15.15 -20.18 -5.02
C PRO A 11 14.30 -19.18 -5.80
N GLN A 12 13.48 -18.42 -5.08
CA GLN A 12 12.61 -17.44 -5.73
C GLN A 12 13.45 -16.33 -6.38
N PRO A 13 12.98 -15.71 -7.48
CA PRO A 13 13.75 -14.69 -8.19
C PRO A 13 14.15 -13.57 -7.24
N GLN A 14 15.44 -13.30 -7.14
CA GLN A 14 15.93 -12.16 -6.38
C GLN A 14 15.77 -10.89 -7.21
N VAL A 15 15.54 -9.76 -6.53
CA VAL A 15 15.52 -8.45 -7.17
C VAL A 15 16.85 -8.22 -7.90
N PRO A 16 16.86 -7.83 -9.19
CA PRO A 16 18.08 -7.52 -9.91
C PRO A 16 18.94 -6.49 -9.17
N LYS A 17 20.26 -6.66 -9.18
CA LYS A 17 21.17 -5.70 -8.55
C LYS A 17 20.96 -4.32 -9.18
N ASN A 18 20.86 -3.29 -8.33
CA ASN A 18 20.70 -1.89 -8.73
C ASN A 18 19.42 -1.58 -9.51
N TRP A 19 18.37 -2.40 -9.38
CA TRP A 19 17.06 -2.12 -9.98
C TRP A 19 16.57 -0.72 -9.60
N ASN A 20 16.07 0.02 -10.59
CA ASN A 20 15.49 1.34 -10.41
C ASN A 20 14.35 1.62 -11.42
N ALA A 21 13.78 2.83 -11.41
CA ALA A 21 12.64 3.20 -12.24
C ALA A 21 12.88 3.05 -13.75
N THR A 22 14.12 3.12 -14.24
CA THR A 22 14.44 2.89 -15.65
C THR A 22 14.17 1.45 -16.08
N ASP A 23 14.23 0.50 -15.16
CA ASP A 23 14.07 -0.94 -15.39
C ASP A 23 12.60 -1.39 -15.35
N ILE A 24 11.66 -0.46 -15.12
CA ILE A 24 10.23 -0.75 -15.18
C ILE A 24 9.89 -1.14 -16.63
N PRO A 25 9.28 -2.34 -16.85
CA PRO A 25 8.83 -2.74 -18.18
C PRO A 25 7.69 -1.85 -18.67
N SER A 26 7.38 -1.90 -19.96
CA SER A 26 6.27 -1.14 -20.54
C SER A 26 4.98 -1.34 -19.74
N GLN A 27 4.34 -0.22 -19.39
CA GLN A 27 3.03 -0.17 -18.74
C GLN A 27 1.96 0.31 -19.73
N LYS A 28 2.26 0.31 -21.03
CA LYS A 28 1.37 0.76 -22.08
C LYS A 28 0.00 0.09 -21.96
N ASP A 29 -1.05 0.89 -22.10
CA ASP A 29 -2.46 0.48 -22.07
C ASP A 29 -2.93 -0.12 -20.73
N ARG A 30 -2.09 -0.12 -19.69
CA ARG A 30 -2.50 -0.54 -18.33
C ARG A 30 -3.27 0.57 -17.64
N ILE A 31 -4.41 0.23 -17.04
CA ILE A 31 -5.22 1.12 -16.21
C ILE A 31 -4.79 0.95 -14.76
N VAL A 32 -4.35 2.04 -14.14
CA VAL A 32 -3.71 2.04 -12.82
C VAL A 32 -4.42 3.00 -11.89
N ILE A 33 -4.66 2.60 -10.64
CA ILE A 33 -5.07 3.51 -9.57
C ILE A 33 -3.91 3.67 -8.59
N VAL A 34 -3.57 4.92 -8.23
CA VAL A 34 -2.64 5.23 -7.13
C VAL A 34 -3.34 6.10 -6.10
N THR A 35 -3.65 5.53 -4.94
CA THR A 35 -4.26 6.30 -3.83
C THR A 35 -3.20 7.20 -3.19
N GLY A 36 -3.56 8.46 -2.89
CA GLY A 36 -2.62 9.44 -2.33
C GLY A 36 -1.51 9.86 -3.30
N GLY A 37 -1.78 9.81 -4.62
CA GLY A 37 -0.82 10.14 -5.67
C GLY A 37 -0.43 11.63 -5.79
N ASN A 38 -1.03 12.53 -5.01
CA ASN A 38 -0.79 13.97 -5.14
C ASN A 38 0.49 14.48 -4.45
N SER A 39 1.28 13.62 -3.80
CA SER A 39 2.55 14.02 -3.15
C SER A 39 3.43 12.82 -2.79
N GLY A 40 4.72 13.09 -2.56
CA GLY A 40 5.65 12.13 -1.98
C GLY A 40 5.77 10.85 -2.80
N ILE A 41 5.78 9.70 -2.12
CA ILE A 41 5.94 8.38 -2.75
C ILE A 41 4.87 8.13 -3.81
N GLY A 42 3.59 8.38 -3.49
CA GLY A 42 2.50 8.18 -4.44
C GLY A 42 2.61 9.04 -5.70
N PHE A 43 3.15 10.26 -5.59
CA PHE A 43 3.39 11.13 -6.75
C PHE A 43 4.46 10.53 -7.67
N ILE A 44 5.58 10.08 -7.12
CA ILE A 44 6.63 9.44 -7.92
C ILE A 44 6.11 8.13 -8.52
N THR A 45 5.37 7.32 -7.75
CA THR A 45 4.78 6.09 -8.27
C THR A 45 3.87 6.37 -9.47
N ALA A 46 2.99 7.36 -9.37
CA ALA A 46 2.13 7.77 -10.48
C ALA A 46 2.91 8.30 -11.68
N LEU A 47 3.93 9.13 -11.44
CA LEU A 47 4.80 9.71 -12.46
C LEU A 47 5.53 8.62 -13.25
N GLU A 48 6.22 7.69 -12.59
CA GLU A 48 7.01 6.66 -13.26
C GLU A 48 6.14 5.67 -14.03
N LEU A 49 4.97 5.30 -13.50
CA LEU A 49 4.02 4.44 -14.23
C LEU A 49 3.47 5.15 -15.46
N ALA A 50 3.15 6.45 -15.37
CA ALA A 50 2.71 7.25 -16.51
C ALA A 50 3.84 7.42 -17.55
N ARG A 51 5.09 7.66 -17.11
CA ARG A 51 6.28 7.69 -18.00
C ARG A 51 6.42 6.41 -18.81
N LYS A 52 6.02 5.27 -18.24
CA LYS A 52 6.10 3.95 -18.85
C LYS A 52 4.86 3.56 -19.66
N GLY A 53 3.91 4.47 -19.86
CA GLY A 53 2.76 4.26 -20.75
C GLY A 53 1.42 4.00 -20.06
N ALA A 54 1.36 3.99 -18.72
CA ALA A 54 0.13 3.68 -17.99
C ALA A 54 -0.92 4.79 -18.05
N HIS A 55 -2.20 4.42 -18.06
CA HIS A 55 -3.33 5.30 -17.77
C HIS A 55 -3.56 5.36 -16.25
N VAL A 56 -3.01 6.39 -15.60
CA VAL A 56 -3.03 6.55 -14.15
C VAL A 56 -4.24 7.38 -13.71
N VAL A 57 -5.08 6.78 -12.88
CA VAL A 57 -6.08 7.43 -12.05
C VAL A 57 -5.42 7.88 -10.75
N LEU A 58 -5.21 9.19 -10.63
CA LEU A 58 -4.66 9.82 -9.45
C LEU A 58 -5.78 9.97 -8.40
N ALA A 59 -5.86 9.03 -7.47
CA ALA A 59 -6.95 8.93 -6.50
C ALA A 59 -6.61 9.73 -5.23
N CYS A 60 -7.20 10.93 -5.06
CA CYS A 60 -6.78 11.88 -4.02
C CYS A 60 -7.96 12.64 -3.40
N ARG A 61 -7.87 12.99 -2.11
CA ARG A 61 -8.96 13.69 -1.41
C ARG A 61 -9.06 15.19 -1.69
N ASN A 62 -7.92 15.86 -1.90
CA ASN A 62 -7.86 17.31 -2.01
C ASN A 62 -7.78 17.72 -3.47
N ARG A 63 -8.82 18.39 -3.98
CA ARG A 63 -8.95 18.76 -5.39
C ARG A 63 -7.83 19.65 -5.88
N GLU A 64 -7.51 20.73 -5.17
CA GLU A 64 -6.48 21.68 -5.61
C GLU A 64 -5.09 21.03 -5.72
N ARG A 65 -4.65 20.32 -4.66
CA ARG A 65 -3.38 19.59 -4.68
C ARG A 65 -3.37 18.46 -5.70
N GLY A 66 -4.50 17.80 -5.90
CA GLY A 66 -4.68 16.76 -6.92
C GLY A 66 -4.53 17.32 -8.33
N LEU A 67 -5.19 18.43 -8.65
CA LEU A 67 -5.13 19.07 -9.96
C LEU A 67 -3.72 19.60 -10.24
N LYS A 68 -3.06 20.16 -9.23
CA LYS A 68 -1.66 20.55 -9.34
C LYS A 68 -0.77 19.35 -9.67
N ALA A 69 -0.88 18.26 -8.92
CA ALA A 69 -0.09 17.07 -9.16
C ALA A 69 -0.35 16.44 -10.54
N GLU A 70 -1.60 16.42 -10.99
CA GLU A 70 -1.96 15.98 -12.34
C GLU A 70 -1.28 16.85 -13.41
N ALA A 71 -1.33 18.18 -13.27
CA ALA A 71 -0.67 19.10 -14.19
C ALA A 71 0.86 18.94 -14.19
N ASP A 72 1.47 18.83 -13.01
CA ASP A 72 2.90 18.63 -12.85
C ASP A 72 3.35 17.32 -13.52
N ILE A 73 2.63 16.20 -13.32
CA ILE A 73 2.97 14.92 -13.96
C ILE A 73 2.82 15.02 -15.48
N ARG A 74 1.71 15.59 -15.97
CA ARG A 74 1.50 15.77 -17.42
C ARG A 74 2.63 16.57 -18.07
N GLU A 75 3.08 17.63 -17.41
CA GLU A 75 4.21 18.44 -17.87
C GLU A 75 5.53 17.64 -17.85
N LEU A 76 5.79 16.86 -16.79
CA LEU A 76 7.00 16.05 -16.64
C LEU A 76 7.11 14.87 -17.62
N ILE A 77 5.99 14.41 -18.18
CA ILE A 77 5.98 13.28 -19.13
C ILE A 77 5.78 13.70 -20.58
N LYS A 78 5.45 14.97 -20.87
CA LYS A 78 5.06 15.43 -22.22
C LYS A 78 6.07 15.12 -23.32
N SER A 79 7.36 15.07 -22.98
CA SER A 79 8.45 14.80 -23.92
C SER A 79 8.88 13.33 -23.95
N VAL A 80 8.25 12.45 -23.16
CA VAL A 80 8.58 11.03 -23.09
C VAL A 80 7.80 10.27 -24.17
N PRO A 81 8.46 9.68 -25.18
CA PRO A 81 7.76 8.95 -26.23
C PRO A 81 6.94 7.79 -25.68
N GLY A 82 5.68 7.68 -26.08
CA GLY A 82 4.79 6.61 -25.63
C GLY A 82 4.37 6.73 -24.16
N HIS A 83 4.49 7.92 -23.55
CA HIS A 83 3.94 8.17 -22.22
C HIS A 83 2.43 7.88 -22.17
N GLY A 84 1.95 7.55 -20.98
CA GLY A 84 0.55 7.30 -20.72
C GLY A 84 -0.20 8.59 -20.38
N THR A 85 -1.26 8.47 -19.59
CA THR A 85 -2.10 9.62 -19.20
C THR A 85 -2.28 9.67 -17.69
N VAL A 86 -2.51 10.85 -17.13
CA VAL A 86 -2.86 11.01 -15.72
C VAL A 86 -4.14 11.81 -15.59
N LYS A 87 -5.08 11.32 -14.78
CA LYS A 87 -6.35 11.98 -14.48
C LYS A 87 -6.67 11.94 -12.99
N LEU A 88 -6.95 13.09 -12.39
CA LEU A 88 -7.46 13.16 -11.02
C LEU A 88 -8.88 12.59 -10.94
N VAL A 89 -9.11 11.74 -9.95
CA VAL A 89 -10.44 11.36 -9.49
C VAL A 89 -10.47 11.48 -7.96
N LEU A 90 -11.48 12.16 -7.44
CA LEU A 90 -11.54 12.48 -6.01
C LEU A 90 -11.96 11.25 -5.19
N VAL A 91 -11.22 11.00 -4.11
CA VAL A 91 -11.60 10.03 -3.09
C VAL A 91 -10.95 10.41 -1.76
N ASP A 92 -11.76 10.44 -0.69
CA ASP A 92 -11.24 10.34 0.66
C ASP A 92 -11.29 8.88 1.11
N ILE A 93 -10.11 8.27 1.31
CA ILE A 93 -10.01 6.87 1.71
C ILE A 93 -10.53 6.66 3.14
N GLY A 94 -10.54 7.70 3.98
CA GLY A 94 -11.11 7.63 5.33
C GLY A 94 -12.64 7.74 5.39
N ASP A 95 -13.33 7.89 4.26
CA ASP A 95 -14.80 7.99 4.17
C ASP A 95 -15.32 6.87 3.26
N LEU A 96 -16.00 5.89 3.83
CA LEU A 96 -16.47 4.71 3.08
C LEU A 96 -17.50 5.08 2.01
N SER A 97 -18.30 6.13 2.22
CA SER A 97 -19.23 6.66 1.21
C SER A 97 -18.48 7.29 0.03
N SER A 98 -17.36 7.97 0.30
CA SER A 98 -16.48 8.52 -0.73
C SER A 98 -15.80 7.39 -1.53
N VAL A 99 -15.34 6.32 -0.87
CA VAL A 99 -14.77 5.15 -1.53
C VAL A 99 -15.80 4.50 -2.44
N HIS A 100 -17.03 4.31 -1.97
CA HIS A 100 -18.11 3.75 -2.78
C HIS A 100 -18.40 4.58 -4.05
N LYS A 101 -18.54 5.90 -3.91
CA LYS A 101 -18.76 6.82 -5.06
C LYS A 101 -17.59 6.79 -6.04
N PHE A 102 -16.36 6.71 -5.55
CA PHE A 102 -15.17 6.57 -6.38
C PHE A 102 -15.22 5.27 -7.18
N CYS A 103 -15.53 4.13 -6.55
CA CYS A 103 -15.65 2.83 -7.21
C CYS A 103 -16.71 2.85 -8.31
N GLU A 104 -17.90 3.41 -8.04
CA GLU A 104 -18.97 3.53 -9.04
C GLU A 104 -18.56 4.41 -10.23
N THR A 105 -17.84 5.49 -9.96
CA THR A 105 -17.31 6.36 -11.02
C THR A 105 -16.26 5.63 -11.84
N PHE A 106 -15.32 4.92 -11.20
CA PHE A 106 -14.28 4.16 -11.87
C PHE A 106 -14.87 3.06 -12.77
N LYS A 107 -15.82 2.27 -12.26
CA LYS A 107 -16.48 1.19 -13.01
C LYS A 107 -17.21 1.67 -14.27
N LYS A 108 -17.74 2.91 -14.26
CA LYS A 108 -18.38 3.53 -15.43
C LYS A 108 -17.36 3.98 -16.48
N MET A 109 -16.15 4.33 -16.05
CA MET A 109 -15.11 4.87 -16.92
C MET A 109 -14.17 3.78 -17.47
N HIS A 110 -13.97 2.71 -16.71
CA HIS A 110 -12.94 1.72 -16.99
C HIS A 110 -13.52 0.30 -16.87
N PRO A 111 -13.39 -0.54 -17.92
CA PRO A 111 -13.96 -1.89 -17.96
C PRO A 111 -13.11 -2.93 -17.22
N ARG A 112 -11.91 -2.56 -16.77
CA ARG A 112 -10.99 -3.39 -16.00
C ARG A 112 -10.05 -2.51 -15.17
N LEU A 113 -9.31 -3.13 -14.25
CA LEU A 113 -8.23 -2.51 -13.49
C LEU A 113 -6.99 -3.42 -13.55
N ASP A 114 -5.87 -2.88 -14.01
CA ASP A 114 -4.64 -3.66 -14.20
C ASP A 114 -3.68 -3.54 -13.01
N LEU A 115 -3.74 -2.43 -12.26
CA LEU A 115 -2.93 -2.23 -11.06
C LEU A 115 -3.63 -1.32 -10.05
N LEU A 116 -3.77 -1.80 -8.81
CA LEU A 116 -4.21 -1.01 -7.66
C LEU A 116 -3.04 -0.81 -6.70
N VAL A 117 -2.61 0.45 -6.52
CA VAL A 117 -1.61 0.82 -5.51
C VAL A 117 -2.31 1.48 -4.32
N ASN A 118 -2.49 0.71 -3.25
CA ASN A 118 -2.99 1.14 -1.96
C ASN A 118 -1.87 1.88 -1.20
N ASN A 119 -1.60 3.12 -1.59
CA ASN A 119 -0.47 3.93 -1.10
C ASN A 119 -0.88 4.98 -0.05
N ALA A 120 -2.09 5.53 -0.12
CA ALA A 120 -2.53 6.59 0.78
C ALA A 120 -2.31 6.20 2.25
N GLY A 121 -1.93 7.16 3.07
CA GLY A 121 -1.77 6.92 4.49
C GLY A 121 -1.45 8.17 5.28
N ILE A 122 -1.67 8.06 6.58
CA ILE A 122 -1.44 9.09 7.58
C ILE A 122 -0.73 8.48 8.79
N VAL A 123 -0.03 9.32 9.54
CA VAL A 123 0.56 8.98 10.83
C VAL A 123 0.35 10.12 11.82
N GLY A 124 0.16 9.78 13.08
CA GLY A 124 0.15 10.75 14.18
C GLY A 124 -1.15 11.54 14.31
N GLY A 125 -1.05 12.65 15.04
CA GLY A 125 -2.21 13.47 15.44
C GLY A 125 -2.92 12.94 16.70
N THR A 126 -3.90 13.69 17.20
CA THR A 126 -4.74 13.31 18.33
C THR A 126 -5.76 12.24 17.92
N TYR A 127 -6.25 11.48 18.91
CA TYR A 127 -7.33 10.52 18.66
C TYR A 127 -8.51 11.20 17.99
N THR A 128 -8.85 10.74 16.79
CA THR A 128 -9.92 11.30 15.97
C THR A 128 -10.64 10.15 15.28
N LYS A 129 -11.96 10.31 15.07
CA LYS A 129 -12.77 9.36 14.31
C LYS A 129 -13.06 9.89 12.91
N THR A 130 -13.17 9.00 11.95
CA THR A 130 -13.71 9.31 10.61
C THR A 130 -15.20 9.61 10.69
N VAL A 131 -15.77 10.03 9.55
CA VAL A 131 -17.22 10.22 9.41
C VAL A 131 -18.02 8.93 9.70
N ASP A 132 -17.41 7.77 9.45
CA ASP A 132 -17.99 6.45 9.74
C ASP A 132 -17.81 6.01 11.21
N GLY A 133 -17.17 6.84 12.04
CA GLY A 133 -16.98 6.58 13.48
C GLY A 133 -15.78 5.70 13.84
N TYR A 134 -14.89 5.41 12.89
CA TYR A 134 -13.70 4.56 13.09
C TYR A 134 -12.45 5.38 13.38
N GLU A 135 -11.49 4.80 14.11
CA GLU A 135 -10.22 5.48 14.38
C GLU A 135 -9.52 5.85 13.06
N LEU A 136 -9.09 7.11 12.96
CA LEU A 136 -8.69 7.75 11.72
C LEU A 136 -7.52 7.05 10.99
N GLN A 137 -6.47 6.61 11.70
CA GLN A 137 -5.33 5.93 11.09
C GLN A 137 -5.69 4.53 10.59
N PHE A 138 -6.39 3.72 11.38
CA PHE A 138 -6.90 2.41 10.99
C PHE A 138 -7.82 2.54 9.77
N ALA A 139 -8.78 3.47 9.82
CA ALA A 139 -9.73 3.68 8.75
C ALA A 139 -9.06 4.10 7.44
N THR A 140 -8.14 5.07 7.50
CA THR A 140 -7.49 5.62 6.30
C THR A 140 -6.40 4.70 5.74
N ASN A 141 -5.56 4.13 6.61
CA ASN A 141 -4.40 3.35 6.16
C ASN A 141 -4.81 1.96 5.68
N TYR A 142 -5.88 1.41 6.26
CA TYR A 142 -6.29 0.02 6.06
C TYR A 142 -7.75 -0.13 5.61
N LEU A 143 -8.74 0.24 6.43
CA LEU A 143 -10.15 -0.13 6.20
C LEU A 143 -10.70 0.40 4.86
N GLY A 144 -10.37 1.65 4.52
CA GLY A 144 -10.76 2.25 3.25
C GLY A 144 -10.12 1.56 2.04
N HIS A 145 -8.88 1.08 2.16
CA HIS A 145 -8.22 0.29 1.11
C HIS A 145 -8.79 -1.13 0.99
N PHE A 146 -9.20 -1.74 2.11
CA PHE A 146 -9.97 -2.98 2.09
C PHE A 146 -11.28 -2.78 1.30
N ALA A 147 -12.06 -1.75 1.65
CA ALA A 147 -13.32 -1.43 0.97
C ALA A 147 -13.13 -1.11 -0.52
N LEU A 148 -12.07 -0.36 -0.86
CA LEU A 148 -11.70 -0.02 -2.23
C LEU A 148 -11.37 -1.28 -3.04
N THR A 149 -10.52 -2.16 -2.47
CA THR A 149 -10.10 -3.40 -3.13
C THR A 149 -11.28 -4.34 -3.33
N ALA A 150 -12.12 -4.53 -2.30
CA ALA A 150 -13.31 -5.37 -2.36
C ALA A 150 -14.27 -4.92 -3.48
N GLN A 151 -14.56 -3.62 -3.55
CA GLN A 151 -15.51 -3.08 -4.54
C GLN A 151 -14.96 -3.04 -5.97
N LEU A 152 -13.64 -3.02 -6.15
CA LEU A 152 -12.98 -3.05 -7.46
C LEU A 152 -12.51 -4.45 -7.87
N PHE A 153 -12.78 -5.47 -7.06
CA PHE A 153 -12.30 -6.83 -7.30
C PHE A 153 -12.75 -7.39 -8.65
N ASP A 154 -13.99 -7.19 -9.05
CA ASP A 154 -14.49 -7.62 -10.37
C ASP A 154 -13.75 -6.95 -11.54
N GLN A 155 -13.30 -5.70 -11.37
CA GLN A 155 -12.53 -5.00 -12.40
C GLN A 155 -11.10 -5.56 -12.48
N LEU A 156 -10.53 -5.96 -11.34
CA LEU A 156 -9.24 -6.66 -11.27
C LEU A 156 -9.33 -8.05 -11.93
N LYS A 157 -10.44 -8.78 -11.74
CA LYS A 157 -10.68 -10.09 -12.37
C LYS A 157 -10.77 -10.01 -13.90
N LYS A 158 -11.26 -8.90 -14.45
CA LYS A 158 -11.39 -8.67 -15.90
C LYS A 158 -10.07 -8.36 -16.62
N SER A 159 -8.99 -8.12 -15.88
CA SER A 159 -7.66 -7.96 -16.47
C SER A 159 -7.01 -9.33 -16.69
N ASP A 160 -6.27 -9.47 -17.79
CA ASP A 160 -5.49 -10.68 -18.09
C ASP A 160 -4.39 -10.93 -17.03
N SER A 161 -3.87 -9.84 -16.44
CA SER A 161 -2.91 -9.88 -15.34
C SER A 161 -3.01 -8.59 -14.52
N SER A 162 -3.77 -8.64 -13.44
CA SER A 162 -3.88 -7.52 -12.50
C SER A 162 -2.98 -7.70 -11.28
N ARG A 163 -2.64 -6.57 -10.66
CA ARG A 163 -1.83 -6.54 -9.44
C ARG A 163 -2.41 -5.61 -8.40
N ILE A 164 -2.34 -6.02 -7.13
CA ILE A 164 -2.68 -5.19 -5.97
C ILE A 164 -1.40 -5.02 -5.15
N VAL A 165 -0.93 -3.79 -4.99
CA VAL A 165 0.22 -3.45 -4.16
C VAL A 165 -0.22 -2.64 -2.96
N THR A 166 0.01 -3.17 -1.76
CA THR A 166 -0.33 -2.49 -0.52
C THR A 166 0.93 -1.91 0.15
N VAL A 167 0.92 -0.59 0.40
CA VAL A 167 2.06 0.08 1.03
C VAL A 167 1.97 -0.04 2.55
N SER A 168 2.91 -0.79 3.12
CA SER A 168 3.11 -0.95 4.56
C SER A 168 4.25 -0.03 5.06
N SER A 169 4.89 -0.38 6.18
CA SER A 169 5.96 0.35 6.83
C SER A 169 6.84 -0.61 7.62
N LEU A 170 8.11 -0.26 7.81
CA LEU A 170 8.99 -0.95 8.78
C LEU A 170 8.35 -1.01 10.18
N LEU A 171 7.57 0.00 10.54
CA LEU A 171 6.88 0.08 11.83
C LEU A 171 5.83 -1.02 12.04
N HIS A 172 5.43 -1.79 11.01
CA HIS A 172 4.57 -2.96 11.22
C HIS A 172 5.19 -3.96 12.21
N ARG A 173 6.54 -4.04 12.28
CA ARG A 173 7.26 -4.92 13.20
C ARG A 173 7.04 -4.56 14.66
N HIS A 174 6.81 -3.28 14.96
CA HIS A 174 6.57 -2.80 16.33
C HIS A 174 5.20 -3.24 16.87
N ALA A 175 4.27 -3.64 15.99
CA ALA A 175 2.97 -4.15 16.40
C ALA A 175 3.07 -5.43 17.26
N TYR A 176 4.18 -6.18 17.17
CA TYR A 176 4.41 -7.40 17.96
C TYR A 176 4.21 -7.20 19.47
N PHE A 177 4.55 -6.03 20.00
CA PHE A 177 4.49 -5.77 21.44
C PHE A 177 3.11 -5.35 21.96
N ILE A 178 2.17 -5.06 21.06
CA ILE A 178 0.91 -4.37 21.38
C ILE A 178 -0.32 -4.99 20.73
N PHE A 179 -0.14 -5.83 19.71
CA PHE A 179 -1.23 -6.28 18.87
C PHE A 179 -2.07 -7.32 19.61
N ASP A 180 -3.36 -7.07 19.61
CA ASP A 180 -4.41 -7.95 20.10
C ASP A 180 -5.38 -8.18 18.94
N GLU A 181 -5.47 -9.43 18.48
CA GLU A 181 -6.34 -9.80 17.35
C GLU A 181 -7.83 -9.66 17.67
N ASP A 182 -8.21 -9.56 18.94
CA ASP A 182 -9.58 -9.27 19.37
C ASP A 182 -9.83 -7.76 19.58
N LYS A 183 -8.77 -6.94 19.56
CA LYS A 183 -8.82 -5.47 19.74
C LYS A 183 -7.93 -4.74 18.73
N ILE A 184 -8.22 -4.96 17.44
CA ILE A 184 -7.41 -4.45 16.33
C ILE A 184 -7.43 -2.92 16.22
N MET A 185 -8.55 -2.27 16.57
CA MET A 185 -8.74 -0.82 16.44
C MET A 185 -8.90 -0.17 17.83
N ALA A 186 -8.23 0.97 18.04
CA ALA A 186 -8.40 1.76 19.27
C ALA A 186 -9.80 2.40 19.32
N ASN A 187 -10.51 2.24 20.43
CA ASN A 187 -11.92 2.65 20.54
C ASN A 187 -12.12 3.98 21.28
N ASN A 188 -11.08 4.49 21.95
CA ASN A 188 -11.09 5.72 22.71
C ASN A 188 -9.67 6.30 22.85
N GLU A 189 -9.60 7.51 23.40
CA GLU A 189 -8.34 8.25 23.60
C GLU A 189 -7.35 7.54 24.53
N LYS A 190 -7.82 6.76 25.52
CA LYS A 190 -6.94 6.05 26.47
C LYS A 190 -6.20 4.89 25.83
N GLU A 191 -6.83 4.24 24.84
CA GLU A 191 -6.24 3.14 24.06
C GLU A 191 -5.34 3.66 22.93
N TYR A 192 -5.51 4.92 22.52
CA TYR A 192 -4.82 5.47 21.37
C TYR A 192 -3.38 5.84 21.69
N GLY A 193 -2.46 5.24 20.94
CA GLY A 193 -1.08 5.70 20.84
C GLY A 193 -0.75 5.96 19.38
N GLN A 194 -0.25 7.14 19.06
CA GLN A 194 0.01 7.56 17.68
C GLN A 194 0.79 6.51 16.86
N ILE A 195 1.84 5.95 17.47
CA ILE A 195 2.74 5.00 16.82
C ILE A 195 2.25 3.57 16.95
N THR A 196 1.61 3.23 18.07
CA THR A 196 1.05 1.90 18.28
C THR A 196 -0.07 1.66 17.27
N THR A 197 -1.01 2.59 17.17
CA THR A 197 -2.09 2.57 16.20
C THR A 197 -1.59 2.60 14.75
N TYR A 198 -0.57 3.42 14.44
CA TYR A 198 0.06 3.40 13.11
C TYR A 198 0.67 2.03 12.78
N SER A 199 1.46 1.47 13.72
CA SER A 199 2.13 0.18 13.57
C SER A 199 1.13 -0.94 13.34
N VAL A 200 0.04 -0.96 14.11
CA VAL A 200 -1.06 -1.91 13.92
C VAL A 200 -1.71 -1.71 12.55
N SER A 201 -2.01 -0.48 12.12
CA SER A 201 -2.58 -0.24 10.79
C SER A 201 -1.69 -0.74 9.65
N LYS A 202 -0.35 -0.66 9.81
CA LYS A 202 0.62 -1.16 8.83
C LYS A 202 0.83 -2.68 8.90
N LEU A 203 0.63 -3.28 10.06
CA LEU A 203 0.49 -4.74 10.20
C LEU A 203 -0.78 -5.23 9.48
N CYS A 204 -1.92 -4.55 9.65
CA CYS A 204 -3.18 -4.91 8.96
C CYS A 204 -3.01 -4.94 7.43
N ASN A 205 -2.22 -4.02 6.87
CA ASN A 205 -1.88 -4.03 5.44
C ASN A 205 -1.19 -5.33 4.98
N LEU A 206 -0.31 -5.91 5.80
CA LEU A 206 0.38 -7.16 5.49
C LEU A 206 -0.50 -8.38 5.73
N LEU A 207 -1.24 -8.42 6.85
CA LEU A 207 -2.23 -9.46 7.12
C LEU A 207 -3.24 -9.56 5.97
N PHE A 208 -3.75 -8.42 5.49
CA PHE A 208 -4.65 -8.38 4.35
C PHE A 208 -4.02 -8.86 3.04
N THR A 209 -2.81 -8.42 2.74
CA THR A 209 -2.10 -8.84 1.52
C THR A 209 -1.92 -10.37 1.50
N LEU A 210 -1.47 -10.94 2.61
CA LEU A 210 -1.22 -12.38 2.72
C LEU A 210 -2.51 -13.20 2.76
N GLU A 211 -3.55 -12.70 3.41
CA GLU A 211 -4.87 -13.35 3.42
C GLU A 211 -5.55 -13.30 2.04
N LEU A 212 -5.45 -12.18 1.33
CA LEU A 212 -5.96 -12.07 -0.03
C LEU A 212 -5.23 -13.06 -0.95
N ASP A 213 -3.91 -13.20 -0.84
CA ASP A 213 -3.12 -14.18 -1.59
C ASP A 213 -3.60 -15.62 -1.29
N ARG A 214 -3.81 -15.96 -0.01
CA ARG A 214 -4.32 -17.27 0.40
C ARG A 214 -5.70 -17.56 -0.20
N ARG A 215 -6.59 -16.56 -0.17
CA ARG A 215 -7.95 -16.66 -0.75
C ARG A 215 -7.93 -16.79 -2.26
N LEU A 216 -7.08 -16.03 -2.96
CA LEU A 216 -6.90 -16.12 -4.42
C LEU A 216 -6.44 -17.52 -4.82
N LYS A 217 -5.46 -18.09 -4.10
CA LYS A 217 -4.97 -19.46 -4.32
C LYS A 217 -6.07 -20.49 -4.07
N ALA A 218 -6.82 -20.36 -2.96
CA ALA A 218 -7.92 -21.26 -2.64
C ALA A 218 -9.06 -21.21 -3.67
N ALA A 219 -9.30 -20.05 -4.29
CA ALA A 219 -10.29 -19.85 -5.33
C ALA A 219 -9.77 -20.14 -6.76
N GLU A 220 -8.51 -20.57 -6.89
CA GLU A 220 -7.82 -20.82 -8.17
C GLU A 220 -7.83 -19.60 -9.12
N ILE A 221 -7.80 -18.38 -8.56
CA ILE A 221 -7.69 -17.13 -9.31
C ILE A 221 -6.21 -16.85 -9.55
N ILE A 222 -5.75 -17.08 -10.79
CA ILE A 222 -4.33 -17.02 -11.16
C ILE A 222 -3.91 -15.70 -11.83
N ASN A 223 -4.87 -14.90 -12.28
CA ASN A 223 -4.61 -13.64 -13.00
C ASN A 223 -4.47 -12.42 -12.08
N ILE A 224 -4.64 -12.59 -10.77
CA ILE A 224 -4.47 -11.51 -9.77
C ILE A 224 -3.27 -11.84 -8.89
N THR A 225 -2.28 -10.94 -8.87
CA THR A 225 -1.16 -11.00 -7.91
C THR A 225 -1.35 -9.95 -6.83
N THR A 226 -1.22 -10.32 -5.56
CA THR A 226 -1.16 -9.34 -4.46
C THR A 226 0.22 -9.35 -3.81
N ALA A 227 0.77 -8.16 -3.59
CA ALA A 227 2.08 -7.96 -2.98
C ALA A 227 2.06 -6.73 -2.07
N ALA A 228 3.07 -6.60 -1.24
CA ALA A 228 3.24 -5.45 -0.38
C ALA A 228 4.64 -4.84 -0.54
N ALA A 229 4.76 -3.58 -0.18
CA ALA A 229 6.06 -2.91 -0.13
C ALA A 229 6.08 -1.85 0.96
N HIS A 230 7.27 -1.45 1.39
CA HIS A 230 7.44 -0.25 2.20
C HIS A 230 8.57 0.64 1.66
N PRO A 231 8.49 1.96 1.89
CA PRO A 231 9.43 2.91 1.33
C PRO A 231 10.73 3.06 2.15
N GLY A 232 10.88 2.30 3.24
CA GLY A 232 11.90 2.57 4.25
C GLY A 232 11.71 3.93 4.93
N TYR A 233 12.81 4.63 5.19
CA TYR A 233 12.81 5.93 5.86
C TYR A 233 12.90 7.08 4.85
N CYS A 234 11.79 7.77 4.63
CA CYS A 234 11.65 8.80 3.59
C CYS A 234 11.17 10.14 4.13
N ASP A 235 11.73 11.24 3.62
CA ASP A 235 11.29 12.62 3.95
C ASP A 235 9.96 12.88 3.25
N THR A 236 8.88 12.49 3.92
CA THR A 236 7.53 12.69 3.45
C THR A 236 6.85 13.75 4.30
N LYS A 237 5.91 14.51 3.71
CA LYS A 237 5.07 15.47 4.46
C LYS A 237 4.34 14.83 5.65
N ILE A 238 4.20 13.50 5.64
CA ILE A 238 3.69 12.65 6.73
C ILE A 238 4.59 12.77 7.97
N MET A 239 5.92 12.80 7.82
CA MET A 239 6.85 13.00 8.94
C MET A 239 6.79 14.43 9.51
N LYS A 240 6.64 15.44 8.64
CA LYS A 240 6.57 16.86 9.08
C LYS A 240 5.33 17.15 9.93
N LYS A 241 4.15 16.65 9.52
CA LYS A 241 2.92 16.80 10.33
C LYS A 241 2.97 16.07 11.67
N GLY A 242 3.61 14.90 11.75
CA GLY A 242 3.83 14.21 13.02
C GLY A 242 4.81 14.96 13.94
N ALA A 243 5.83 15.59 13.36
CA ALA A 243 6.84 16.39 14.08
C ALA A 243 6.26 17.59 14.80
N ASP A 244 5.40 18.34 14.10
CA ASP A 244 4.85 19.60 14.57
C ASP A 244 3.89 19.41 15.76
N THR A 245 3.34 18.20 15.94
CA THR A 245 2.36 17.92 16.99
C THR A 245 2.93 17.44 18.32
N ASN A 246 4.21 17.05 18.41
CA ASN A 246 4.78 16.60 19.70
C ASN A 246 6.33 16.52 19.70
N ARG A 247 7.03 17.63 20.03
CA ARG A 247 8.51 17.69 20.12
C ARG A 247 9.11 16.77 21.20
N ASP A 248 8.34 16.43 22.24
CA ASP A 248 8.81 15.66 23.40
C ASP A 248 8.41 14.17 23.37
N SER A 249 7.93 13.67 22.23
CA SER A 249 7.50 12.27 22.13
C SER A 249 8.71 11.34 22.00
N TRP A 250 8.74 10.30 22.83
CA TRP A 250 9.60 9.10 22.73
C TRP A 250 9.66 8.53 21.29
N PHE A 251 8.68 8.85 20.44
CA PHE A 251 8.66 8.61 19.01
C PHE A 251 9.86 9.22 18.26
N TRP A 252 10.17 10.51 18.48
CA TRP A 252 11.34 11.13 17.85
C TRP A 252 12.59 10.45 18.34
N TRP A 253 12.68 10.19 19.64
CA TRP A 253 13.79 9.43 20.22
C TRP A 253 13.94 8.03 19.60
N LEU A 254 12.86 7.29 19.35
CA LEU A 254 12.89 5.97 18.72
C LEU A 254 13.26 6.05 17.23
N VAL A 255 12.70 7.00 16.46
CA VAL A 255 13.08 7.27 15.06
C VAL A 255 14.56 7.67 14.99
N PHE A 256 15.04 8.49 15.93
CA PHE A 256 16.45 8.83 16.06
C PHE A 256 17.27 7.58 16.46
N ARG A 257 16.78 6.70 17.33
CA ARG A 257 17.54 5.52 17.77
C ARG A 257 17.63 4.40 16.73
N THR A 258 16.59 4.21 15.92
CA THR A 258 16.55 3.14 14.91
C THR A 258 17.06 3.61 13.55
N VAL A 259 17.06 4.93 13.27
CA VAL A 259 17.32 5.46 11.92
C VAL A 259 18.38 6.57 11.83
N ALA A 260 18.86 7.15 12.95
CA ALA A 260 19.84 8.27 12.93
C ALA A 260 21.29 7.88 12.61
N VAL A 261 21.48 7.07 11.56
CA VAL A 261 22.80 6.90 10.94
C VAL A 261 22.91 7.72 9.65
N ALA A 262 21.78 8.11 9.02
CA ALA A 262 21.75 8.86 7.76
C ALA A 262 20.48 9.73 7.62
N PRO A 263 20.50 10.77 6.76
CA PRO A 263 19.32 11.58 6.46
C PRO A 263 18.23 10.76 5.74
N PRO A 264 16.95 11.14 5.86
CA PRO A 264 15.86 10.45 5.17
C PRO A 264 16.05 10.42 3.65
N GLN A 265 15.60 9.33 3.02
CA GLN A 265 15.65 9.21 1.57
C GLN A 265 14.66 10.14 0.88
N SER A 266 14.98 10.49 -0.37
CA SER A 266 14.05 11.20 -1.24
C SER A 266 12.84 10.33 -1.60
N ALA A 267 11.73 10.96 -1.99
CA ALA A 267 10.53 10.24 -2.41
C ALA A 267 10.79 9.32 -3.61
N GLU A 268 11.75 9.68 -4.48
CA GLU A 268 12.17 8.89 -5.64
C GLU A 268 12.73 7.54 -5.22
N LYS A 269 13.66 7.54 -4.25
CA LYS A 269 14.23 6.29 -3.72
C LYS A 269 13.19 5.50 -2.93
N GLY A 270 12.36 6.18 -2.14
CA GLY A 270 11.27 5.55 -1.40
C GLY A 270 10.26 4.83 -2.29
N ALA A 271 9.99 5.37 -3.48
CA ALA A 271 9.06 4.78 -4.43
C ALA A 271 9.59 3.51 -5.09
N LEU A 272 10.89 3.22 -5.05
CA LEU A 272 11.48 2.09 -5.79
C LEU A 272 10.92 0.74 -5.35
N SER A 273 10.75 0.48 -4.05
CA SER A 273 10.15 -0.77 -3.57
C SER A 273 8.70 -0.93 -3.99
N ILE A 274 7.95 0.18 -4.01
CA ILE A 274 6.55 0.20 -4.46
C ILE A 274 6.48 -0.06 -5.97
N LEU A 275 7.34 0.60 -6.75
CA LEU A 275 7.42 0.44 -8.20
C LEU A 275 7.88 -0.97 -8.60
N TYR A 276 8.81 -1.56 -7.84
CA TYR A 276 9.23 -2.94 -8.04
C TYR A 276 8.05 -3.88 -7.83
N ALA A 277 7.38 -3.80 -6.67
CA ALA A 277 6.19 -4.58 -6.39
C ALA A 277 5.11 -4.38 -7.46
N ALA A 278 4.93 -3.15 -7.96
CA ALA A 278 3.89 -2.79 -8.91
C ALA A 278 4.11 -3.29 -10.34
N ALA A 279 5.35 -3.28 -10.82
CA ALA A 279 5.62 -3.41 -12.24
C ALA A 279 6.73 -4.39 -12.61
N ALA A 280 7.58 -4.82 -11.68
CA ALA A 280 8.63 -5.78 -12.01
C ALA A 280 8.06 -7.14 -12.43
N GLU A 281 8.81 -7.80 -13.30
CA GLU A 281 8.61 -9.20 -13.64
C GLU A 281 9.00 -10.09 -12.44
N GLY A 282 8.34 -11.24 -12.30
CA GLY A 282 8.69 -12.22 -11.27
C GLY A 282 8.18 -11.95 -9.86
N VAL A 283 7.42 -10.86 -9.63
CA VAL A 283 6.68 -10.62 -8.37
C VAL A 283 5.61 -11.69 -8.20
N LYS A 284 5.63 -12.40 -7.07
CA LYS A 284 4.68 -13.46 -6.73
C LYS A 284 3.68 -13.00 -5.67
N GLY A 285 2.56 -13.71 -5.62
CA GLY A 285 1.54 -13.52 -4.61
C GLY A 285 2.11 -13.70 -3.19
N GLY A 286 1.87 -12.71 -2.34
CA GLY A 286 2.36 -12.63 -0.96
C GLY A 286 3.77 -12.05 -0.79
N ASP A 287 4.45 -11.64 -1.87
CA ASP A 287 5.79 -11.03 -1.75
C ASP A 287 5.73 -9.67 -1.03
N TYR A 288 6.80 -9.38 -0.28
CA TYR A 288 7.01 -8.12 0.43
C TYR A 288 8.37 -7.52 0.05
N TYR A 289 8.39 -6.24 -0.30
CA TYR A 289 9.60 -5.55 -0.76
C TYR A 289 9.95 -4.34 0.09
N GLY A 290 11.25 -4.17 0.33
CA GLY A 290 11.80 -3.09 1.11
C GLY A 290 13.18 -2.67 0.64
N PRO A 291 13.71 -1.55 1.15
CA PRO A 291 15.01 -1.06 0.76
C PRO A 291 16.15 -1.83 1.43
N LYS A 292 17.15 -2.22 0.63
CA LYS A 292 18.22 -3.15 1.00
C LYS A 292 18.94 -2.90 2.33
N TYR A 293 19.26 -1.64 2.62
CA TYR A 293 20.15 -1.29 3.72
C TYR A 293 19.34 -0.89 4.94
N LEU A 294 19.42 -1.71 6.00
CA LEU A 294 18.73 -1.50 7.28
C LEU A 294 17.20 -1.43 7.16
N GLU A 295 16.61 -2.01 6.10
CA GLU A 295 15.19 -1.86 5.76
C GLU A 295 14.79 -0.37 5.60
N CYS A 296 15.78 0.52 5.41
CA CYS A 296 15.60 1.97 5.41
C CYS A 296 16.09 2.63 4.12
N TYR A 297 17.13 2.09 3.48
CA TYR A 297 17.89 2.75 2.40
C TYR A 297 18.18 1.89 1.16
N GLY A 298 18.19 2.52 -0.02
CA GLY A 298 18.72 1.93 -1.26
C GLY A 298 17.72 1.19 -2.14
N SER A 299 18.25 0.43 -3.12
CA SER A 299 17.46 -0.35 -4.08
C SER A 299 16.56 -1.39 -3.40
N PRO A 300 15.46 -1.78 -4.05
CA PRO A 300 14.55 -2.77 -3.50
C PRO A 300 15.21 -4.14 -3.36
N ILE A 301 14.81 -4.86 -2.33
CA ILE A 301 15.04 -6.29 -2.12
C ILE A 301 13.72 -6.92 -1.68
N ARG A 302 13.60 -8.23 -1.89
CA ARG A 302 12.55 -8.99 -1.22
C ARG A 302 12.90 -9.14 0.25
N GLU A 303 11.94 -8.89 1.11
CA GLU A 303 12.07 -9.02 2.56
C GLU A 303 11.07 -10.02 3.09
N GLU A 304 11.39 -10.57 4.27
CA GLU A 304 10.42 -11.37 5.02
C GLU A 304 9.64 -10.44 5.97
N PRO A 305 8.30 -10.38 5.87
CA PRO A 305 7.49 -9.61 6.82
C PRO A 305 7.58 -10.24 8.22
N SER A 306 7.14 -9.52 9.26
CA SER A 306 7.17 -10.04 10.63
C SER A 306 6.41 -11.38 10.75
N THR A 307 6.81 -12.24 11.71
CA THR A 307 6.11 -13.50 11.99
C THR A 307 4.62 -13.27 12.24
N LEU A 308 4.27 -12.19 12.94
CA LEU A 308 2.88 -11.82 13.22
C LEU A 308 2.09 -11.50 11.95
N SER A 309 2.73 -10.94 10.92
CA SER A 309 2.08 -10.68 9.61
C SER A 309 1.62 -11.98 8.93
N LYS A 310 2.21 -13.13 9.29
CA LYS A 310 1.91 -14.45 8.75
C LYS A 310 0.89 -15.23 9.61
N SER A 311 0.29 -14.60 10.62
CA SER A 311 -0.72 -15.23 11.48
C SER A 311 -2.05 -15.38 10.73
N GLU A 312 -2.43 -16.62 10.40
CA GLU A 312 -3.71 -16.91 9.73
C GLU A 312 -4.91 -16.51 10.59
N THR A 313 -4.88 -16.80 11.90
CA THR A 313 -5.95 -16.45 12.83
C THR A 313 -6.21 -14.94 12.85
N ALA A 314 -5.14 -14.15 13.00
CA ALA A 314 -5.24 -12.69 13.02
C ALA A 314 -5.75 -12.15 11.67
N ALA A 315 -5.31 -12.73 10.56
CA ALA A 315 -5.71 -12.28 9.24
C ALA A 315 -7.19 -12.60 8.92
N VAL A 316 -7.69 -13.77 9.34
CA VAL A 316 -9.10 -14.15 9.23
C VAL A 316 -9.97 -13.23 10.09
N LYS A 317 -9.61 -13.03 11.36
CA LYS A 317 -10.34 -12.10 12.26
C LYS A 317 -10.37 -10.68 11.71
N LEU A 318 -9.24 -10.20 11.21
CA LEU A 318 -9.14 -8.89 10.56
C LEU A 318 -10.07 -8.80 9.33
N TRP A 319 -10.12 -9.83 8.49
CA TRP A 319 -10.99 -9.87 7.31
C TRP A 319 -12.46 -9.80 7.69
N GLU A 320 -12.91 -10.64 8.61
CA GLU A 320 -14.31 -10.68 9.10
C GLU A 320 -14.70 -9.36 9.76
N PHE A 321 -13.80 -8.79 10.56
CA PHE A 321 -14.00 -7.49 11.18
C PHE A 321 -14.12 -6.39 10.11
N SER A 322 -13.30 -6.43 9.07
CA SER A 322 -13.34 -5.46 7.98
C SER A 322 -14.63 -5.55 7.18
N GLU A 323 -15.12 -6.76 6.86
CA GLU A 323 -16.43 -6.95 6.25
C GLU A 323 -17.56 -6.37 7.11
N LYS A 324 -17.51 -6.62 8.42
CA LYS A 324 -18.50 -6.10 9.37
C LYS A 324 -18.50 -4.57 9.42
N LEU A 325 -17.33 -3.94 9.53
CA LEU A 325 -17.22 -2.48 9.61
C LEU A 325 -17.57 -1.79 8.29
N THR A 326 -17.20 -2.39 7.15
CA THR A 326 -17.49 -1.80 5.85
C THR A 326 -18.91 -2.08 5.35
N HIS A 327 -19.64 -2.99 6.01
CA HIS A 327 -20.90 -3.54 5.52
C HIS A 327 -20.78 -4.12 4.09
N LEU A 328 -19.59 -4.64 3.75
CA LEU A 328 -19.29 -5.26 2.47
C LEU A 328 -18.93 -6.72 2.69
N LYS A 329 -19.34 -7.57 1.75
CA LYS A 329 -18.81 -8.93 1.61
C LYS A 329 -17.73 -8.94 0.55
N PHE A 330 -16.56 -9.47 0.89
CA PHE A 330 -15.46 -9.62 -0.05
C PHE A 330 -15.29 -11.09 -0.39
N GLU A 331 -16.13 -11.55 -1.31
CA GLU A 331 -16.11 -12.90 -1.83
C GLU A 331 -15.00 -13.04 -2.89
N VAL A 332 -13.91 -13.69 -2.49
CA VAL A 332 -12.82 -14.06 -3.39
C VAL A 332 -13.20 -15.39 -4.02
N VAL A 333 -14.05 -15.33 -5.04
CA VAL A 333 -14.52 -16.48 -5.82
C VAL A 333 -14.29 -16.23 -7.31
N LYS A 334 -14.08 -17.32 -8.05
CA LYS A 334 -13.83 -17.30 -9.50
C LYS A 334 -15.02 -16.68 -10.23
#